data_AF-A0A9W9P8S2-F1
#
_entry.id   AF-A0A9W9P8S2-F1
#
_cell.length_a   1.000
_cell.length_b   1.000
_cell.length_c   1.000
_cell.angle_alpha   90.00
_cell.angle_beta   90.00
_cell.angle_gamma   90.00
#
_symmetry.space_group_name_H-M   'P 1'
#
loop_
_entity.id
_entity.type
_entity.pdbx_description
1 polymer ?
#
loop_
_entity_poly.entity_id
_entity_poly.type
_entity_poly.pdbx_seq_one_letter_code
_entity_poly.pdbx_strand_id
1 'polypeptide(L)'
;MEASNFTFVNTTGASSLSQPAARRVRAHITKANFAKRRHQLSAAGLGEEPGKVRFAYSDQQKLHLKRRKNGPVSRPLEATWLMNGAPPSSADLQALHEIQDLCFLEGRHAPNSPSEAAWFHMIASEPALIEATMAVSVGLMSPGNWWQIKSGLHLSNAVSLIKDKIISTATRTDGVLAAVCTMAFSAALAQDTLAWKVHIDGVTHIIKDRNMRMSNPVFPWLTDIVTQDSVNYICGFPRFYHKQVIYALNGDKDTKFRKLVKICEDVIQLQNVVESHHTHSFDPNFVAREIEEPISSLIFQSRFLRAGDDANMDSAARAIELFLYLLWPSQSAAHLTLLAEQMKHSIIKWPVKGCMFMDLTCFQFVIGAVAAEKGSSTREWFVNKIAGAVRAMKQRGWLNPLHLMGNRYHSGIGVSMKFTALWEELDDMCAELKALEWGPHIDS
;
A
#
# COMPACT_ATOMS: atom_id res chain seq x y z
N MET A 1 39.60 16.28 -1.10
CA MET A 1 38.51 15.38 -1.51
C MET A 1 37.75 14.99 -0.26
N GLU A 2 36.70 15.75 0.05
CA GLU A 2 35.94 15.61 1.29
C GLU A 2 34.85 14.55 1.14
N ALA A 3 34.75 13.67 2.13
CA ALA A 3 33.72 12.65 2.21
C ALA A 3 32.35 13.33 2.46
N SER A 4 31.42 13.13 1.53
CA SER A 4 30.02 13.53 1.69
C SER A 4 29.42 12.76 2.87
N ASN A 5 29.20 13.45 3.99
CA ASN A 5 28.60 12.89 5.20
C ASN A 5 27.18 12.38 4.92
N PHE A 6 27.01 11.07 4.85
CA PHE A 6 25.71 10.42 4.92
C PHE A 6 25.15 10.56 6.34
N THR A 7 24.02 11.25 6.50
CA THR A 7 23.36 11.39 7.80
C THR A 7 21.93 10.88 7.73
N PHE A 8 21.70 9.61 8.08
CA PHE A 8 20.45 9.15 8.70
C PHE A 8 20.72 8.01 9.72
N VAL A 9 20.71 8.42 10.99
CA VAL A 9 20.44 7.73 12.27
C VAL A 9 21.06 6.34 12.51
N ASN A 10 22.37 6.31 12.73
CA ASN A 10 22.92 5.68 13.95
C ASN A 10 23.08 6.81 14.99
N THR A 11 22.88 6.57 16.29
CA THR A 11 23.02 7.59 17.36
C THR A 11 24.47 8.02 17.62
N THR A 12 25.28 8.13 16.58
CA THR A 12 26.63 8.70 16.56
C THR A 12 26.68 9.70 15.41
N GLY A 13 26.13 10.91 15.62
CA GLY A 13 26.04 11.98 14.60
C GLY A 13 24.84 12.93 14.76
N ALA A 14 24.47 13.27 16.00
CA ALA A 14 23.26 14.04 16.32
C ALA A 14 23.41 15.57 16.18
N SER A 15 24.21 16.06 15.23
CA SER A 15 24.46 17.51 15.06
C SER A 15 23.53 18.20 14.05
N SER A 16 22.71 17.48 13.28
CA SER A 16 21.84 18.06 12.25
C SER A 16 20.33 17.88 12.45
N LEU A 17 19.89 17.24 13.54
CA LEU A 17 18.47 17.08 13.87
C LEU A 17 18.01 18.15 14.87
N SER A 18 16.85 18.77 14.63
CA SER A 18 16.21 19.61 15.64
C SER A 18 15.89 18.77 16.88
N GLN A 19 16.05 19.37 18.07
CA GLN A 19 15.85 18.71 19.36
C GLN A 19 14.51 17.92 19.46
N PRO A 20 13.38 18.40 18.90
CA PRO A 20 12.12 17.65 18.87
C PRO A 20 12.13 16.44 17.93
N ALA A 21 12.82 16.50 16.79
CA ALA A 21 12.93 15.38 15.86
C ALA A 21 13.80 14.25 16.46
N ALA A 22 14.91 14.60 17.11
CA ALA A 22 15.77 13.65 17.81
C ALA A 22 15.07 12.97 18.99
N ARG A 23 14.13 13.65 19.67
CA ARG A 23 13.32 13.04 20.75
C ARG A 23 12.30 12.03 20.20
N ARG A 24 11.66 12.33 19.06
CA ARG A 24 10.66 11.44 18.44
C ARG A 24 11.25 10.18 17.85
N VAL A 25 12.41 10.29 17.18
CA VAL A 25 13.16 9.13 16.69
C VAL A 25 13.61 8.23 17.85
N ARG A 26 14.11 8.83 18.94
CA ARG A 26 14.42 8.09 20.17
C ARG A 26 13.19 7.39 20.73
N ALA A 27 12.01 8.02 20.75
CA ALA A 27 10.78 7.39 21.23
C ALA A 27 10.36 6.18 20.38
N HIS A 28 10.46 6.27 19.05
CA HIS A 28 10.13 5.16 18.15
C HIS A 28 11.10 3.98 18.31
N ILE A 29 12.42 4.25 18.33
CA ILE A 29 13.45 3.23 18.58
C ILE A 29 13.28 2.60 19.96
N THR A 30 12.94 3.41 20.97
CA THR A 30 12.69 2.97 22.34
C THR A 30 11.45 2.06 22.40
N LYS A 31 10.36 2.39 21.69
CA LYS A 31 9.17 1.54 21.58
C LYS A 31 9.50 0.19 20.94
N ALA A 32 10.26 0.17 19.85
CA ALA A 32 10.71 -1.05 19.19
C ALA A 32 11.66 -1.90 20.08
N ASN A 33 12.59 -1.24 20.78
CA ASN A 33 13.49 -1.92 21.72
C ASN A 33 12.77 -2.45 22.97
N PHE A 34 11.75 -1.76 23.47
CA PHE A 34 10.90 -2.27 24.55
C PHE A 34 10.03 -3.44 24.11
N ALA A 35 9.55 -3.45 22.86
CA ALA A 35 8.89 -4.62 22.29
C ALA A 35 9.84 -5.82 22.23
N LYS A 36 11.09 -5.61 21.76
CA LYS A 36 12.16 -6.62 21.76
C LYS A 36 12.51 -7.12 23.16
N ARG A 37 12.59 -6.24 24.15
CA ARG A 37 12.90 -6.59 25.56
C ARG A 37 11.75 -7.37 26.21
N ARG A 38 10.48 -7.00 25.96
CA ARG A 38 9.32 -7.77 26.42
C ARG A 38 9.31 -9.18 25.85
N HIS A 39 9.67 -9.33 24.57
CA HIS A 39 9.85 -10.64 23.94
C HIS A 39 10.99 -11.45 24.58
N GLN A 40 12.09 -10.81 24.95
CA GLN A 40 13.19 -11.51 25.64
C GLN A 40 12.82 -11.92 27.06
N LEU A 41 12.03 -11.12 27.79
CA LEU A 41 11.58 -11.43 29.13
C LEU A 41 10.49 -12.53 29.14
N SER A 42 9.58 -12.51 28.17
CA SER A 42 8.60 -13.59 27.98
C SER A 42 9.25 -14.89 27.51
N ALA A 43 10.25 -14.81 26.63
CA ALA A 43 11.03 -15.98 26.19
C ALA A 43 11.99 -16.50 27.28
N ALA A 44 12.38 -15.67 28.25
CA ALA A 44 13.22 -16.07 29.38
C ALA A 44 12.43 -16.54 30.61
N GLY A 45 11.10 -16.51 30.57
CA GLY A 45 10.25 -16.90 31.70
C GLY A 45 10.43 -16.04 32.96
N LEU A 46 10.98 -14.83 32.82
CA LEU A 46 11.30 -13.91 33.94
C LEU A 46 10.25 -12.80 34.09
N GLY A 47 8.98 -13.17 33.97
CA GLY A 47 7.85 -12.34 34.39
C GLY A 47 7.18 -13.01 35.58
N GLU A 48 7.70 -12.77 36.78
CA GLU A 48 6.97 -13.12 38.01
C GLU A 48 5.87 -12.09 38.26
N GLU A 49 4.63 -12.53 38.14
CA GLU A 49 3.49 -12.09 38.96
C GLU A 49 2.92 -13.37 39.60
N PRO A 50 2.65 -13.38 40.91
CA PRO A 50 2.36 -14.61 41.65
C PRO A 50 0.89 -15.03 41.48
N GLY A 51 0.62 -16.03 40.64
CA GLY A 51 -0.70 -16.64 40.65
C GLY A 51 -1.07 -17.53 39.47
N LYS A 52 -0.84 -18.83 39.67
CA LYS A 52 -1.56 -19.99 39.10
C LYS A 52 -1.12 -20.57 37.73
N VAL A 53 -1.04 -21.90 37.81
CA VAL A 53 -1.03 -22.98 36.80
C VAL A 53 0.31 -23.29 36.12
N ARG A 54 1.01 -24.26 36.72
CA ARG A 54 2.05 -25.08 36.10
C ARG A 54 1.48 -25.83 34.88
N PHE A 55 2.05 -25.60 33.70
CA PHE A 55 2.08 -26.61 32.64
C PHE A 55 3.52 -27.11 32.50
N ALA A 56 3.70 -28.42 32.70
CA ALA A 56 4.98 -29.09 32.64
C ALA A 56 5.48 -29.13 31.19
N TYR A 57 6.54 -28.37 30.88
CA TYR A 57 7.31 -28.52 29.64
C TYR A 57 8.39 -29.60 29.84
N SER A 58 8.53 -30.51 28.86
CA SER A 58 9.43 -31.66 28.93
C SER A 58 10.92 -31.26 28.93
N ASP A 59 11.74 -32.05 29.62
CA ASP A 59 13.16 -31.79 29.90
C ASP A 59 14.09 -31.73 28.66
N GLN A 60 13.58 -31.90 27.43
CA GLN A 60 14.36 -31.73 26.20
C GLN A 60 14.68 -30.26 25.87
N GLN A 61 13.90 -29.28 26.33
CA GLN A 61 14.18 -27.85 26.06
C GLN A 61 15.28 -27.24 26.95
N LYS A 62 15.59 -27.84 28.10
CA LYS A 62 16.65 -27.33 29.00
C LYS A 62 18.07 -27.59 28.48
N LEU A 63 18.26 -28.59 27.61
CA LEU A 63 19.58 -28.92 27.07
C LEU A 63 20.05 -27.96 25.97
N HIS A 64 19.13 -27.36 25.21
CA HIS A 64 19.51 -26.42 24.13
C HIS A 64 19.91 -25.02 24.63
N LEU A 65 19.46 -24.62 25.83
CA LEU A 65 19.74 -23.28 26.36
C LEU A 65 21.16 -23.12 26.92
N LYS A 66 21.84 -24.21 27.31
CA LYS A 66 23.20 -24.14 27.89
C LYS A 66 24.32 -24.00 26.85
N ARG A 67 24.06 -24.29 25.56
CA ARG A 67 25.12 -24.34 24.53
C ARG A 67 25.37 -23.01 23.80
N ARG A 68 24.62 -21.95 24.12
CA ARG A 68 24.65 -20.66 23.39
C ARG A 68 25.45 -19.54 24.04
N LYS A 69 26.10 -19.77 25.18
CA LYS A 69 26.84 -18.70 25.89
C LYS A 69 28.22 -18.40 25.33
N ASN A 70 28.85 -19.29 24.57
CA ASN A 70 30.21 -19.07 24.03
C ASN A 70 30.28 -19.44 22.54
N GLY A 71 30.19 -18.46 21.64
CA GLY A 71 30.41 -18.65 20.21
C GLY A 71 30.40 -17.30 19.45
N PRO A 72 31.27 -17.09 18.45
CA PRO A 72 31.51 -15.79 17.85
C PRO A 72 30.38 -15.35 16.90
N VAL A 73 30.35 -14.03 16.67
CA VAL A 73 29.48 -13.21 15.81
C VAL A 73 28.84 -14.00 14.65
N SER A 74 27.52 -14.15 14.71
CA SER A 74 26.73 -14.89 13.71
C SER A 74 26.60 -14.12 12.40
N ARG A 75 26.91 -14.82 11.30
CA ARG A 75 26.66 -14.47 9.90
C ARG A 75 25.17 -14.17 9.62
N PRO A 76 24.85 -13.42 8.53
CA PRO A 76 23.47 -13.16 8.16
C PRO A 76 22.75 -14.48 7.85
N LEU A 77 21.55 -14.66 8.40
CA LEU A 77 20.70 -15.81 8.11
C LEU A 77 20.29 -15.76 6.63
N GLU A 78 20.98 -16.55 5.82
CA GLU A 78 20.48 -17.03 4.53
C GLU A 78 19.16 -17.77 4.79
N ALA A 79 18.07 -17.29 4.17
CA ALA A 79 16.84 -17.98 3.81
C ALA A 79 16.59 -19.37 4.47
N THR A 80 16.51 -19.43 5.81
CA THR A 80 16.53 -20.72 6.53
C THR A 80 15.14 -21.35 6.68
N TRP A 81 14.13 -20.85 5.95
CA TRP A 81 12.83 -21.51 5.85
C TRP A 81 12.86 -22.71 4.89
N LEU A 82 13.90 -22.87 4.08
CA LEU A 82 14.01 -23.96 3.10
C LEU A 82 14.94 -25.11 3.50
N MET A 83 15.71 -25.02 4.60
CA MET A 83 16.83 -25.96 4.83
C MET A 83 16.96 -26.54 6.25
N ASN A 84 15.94 -26.44 7.11
CA ASN A 84 15.98 -27.10 8.43
C ASN A 84 14.80 -28.07 8.65
N GLY A 85 14.96 -29.28 8.13
CA GLY A 85 14.87 -30.55 8.89
C GLY A 85 13.59 -30.98 9.60
N ALA A 86 12.47 -30.26 9.49
CA ALA A 86 11.14 -30.78 9.83
C ALA A 86 10.20 -30.47 8.66
N PRO A 87 9.43 -31.45 8.14
CA PRO A 87 8.43 -31.14 7.15
C PRO A 87 7.46 -30.12 7.77
N PRO A 88 7.17 -29.01 7.09
CA PRO A 88 6.18 -28.05 7.57
C PRO A 88 4.88 -28.81 7.82
N SER A 89 4.22 -28.52 8.95
CA SER A 89 2.92 -29.13 9.22
C SER A 89 1.94 -28.77 8.09
N SER A 90 0.90 -29.57 7.87
CA SER A 90 -0.12 -29.25 6.87
C SER A 90 -0.71 -27.85 7.07
N ALA A 91 -0.83 -27.41 8.34
CA ALA A 91 -1.27 -26.08 8.71
C ALA A 91 -0.25 -24.98 8.33
N ASP A 92 1.06 -25.24 8.46
CA ASP A 92 2.10 -24.28 8.07
C ASP A 92 2.20 -24.13 6.54
N LEU A 93 2.03 -25.24 5.80
CA LEU A 93 1.97 -25.22 4.34
C LEU A 93 0.74 -24.47 3.83
N GLN A 94 -0.41 -24.70 4.45
CA GLN A 94 -1.63 -23.99 4.12
C GLN A 94 -1.50 -22.49 4.41
N ALA A 95 -0.97 -22.12 5.59
CA ALA A 95 -0.71 -20.72 5.92
C ALA A 95 0.27 -20.06 4.95
N LEU A 96 1.30 -20.79 4.50
CA LEU A 96 2.23 -20.28 3.50
C LEU A 96 1.55 -20.04 2.15
N HIS A 97 0.72 -20.96 1.68
CA HIS A 97 -0.06 -20.80 0.45
C HIS A 97 -0.98 -19.58 0.54
N GLU A 98 -1.72 -19.45 1.66
CA GLU A 98 -2.60 -18.32 1.91
C GLU A 98 -1.84 -16.99 1.95
N ILE A 99 -0.62 -16.95 2.50
CA ILE A 99 0.23 -15.75 2.48
C ILE A 99 0.72 -15.45 1.07
N GLN A 100 1.05 -16.47 0.29
CA GLN A 100 1.47 -16.29 -1.11
C GLN A 100 0.33 -15.68 -1.93
N ASP A 101 -0.91 -16.12 -1.74
CA ASP A 101 -2.10 -15.54 -2.39
C ASP A 101 -2.27 -14.03 -2.07
N LEU A 102 -1.82 -13.61 -0.89
CA LEU A 102 -1.86 -12.23 -0.42
C LEU A 102 -0.69 -11.38 -0.97
N CYS A 103 0.48 -12.00 -1.14
CA CYS A 103 1.71 -11.36 -1.61
C CYS A 103 1.76 -11.17 -3.13
N PHE A 104 1.17 -12.10 -3.89
CA PHE A 104 1.34 -12.17 -5.33
C PHE A 104 0.21 -11.48 -6.12
N LEU A 105 0.49 -11.19 -7.38
CA LEU A 105 -0.36 -10.45 -8.30
C LEU A 105 -1.65 -11.23 -8.55
N GLU A 106 -2.81 -10.66 -8.21
CA GLU A 106 -4.12 -11.32 -8.30
C GLU A 106 -4.16 -12.77 -7.75
N GLY A 107 -3.34 -13.09 -6.74
CA GLY A 107 -3.24 -14.45 -6.18
C GLY A 107 -2.63 -15.49 -7.13
N ARG A 108 -1.97 -15.08 -8.22
CA ARG A 108 -1.30 -15.99 -9.15
C ARG A 108 0.08 -16.37 -8.64
N HIS A 109 0.45 -17.64 -8.77
CA HIS A 109 1.79 -18.14 -8.41
C HIS A 109 2.77 -18.20 -9.59
N ALA A 110 2.30 -17.86 -10.79
CA ALA A 110 3.09 -17.86 -12.01
C ALA A 110 2.82 -16.58 -12.83
N PRO A 111 3.84 -16.02 -13.50
CA PRO A 111 3.67 -14.85 -14.35
C PRO A 111 2.96 -15.20 -15.66
N ASN A 112 2.06 -14.33 -16.11
CA ASN A 112 1.40 -14.42 -17.42
C ASN A 112 1.99 -13.47 -18.46
N SER A 113 2.95 -12.62 -18.07
CA SER A 113 3.64 -11.70 -18.97
C SER A 113 5.12 -11.55 -18.60
N PRO A 114 5.97 -11.04 -19.51
CA PRO A 114 7.37 -10.71 -19.19
C PRO A 114 7.51 -9.70 -18.05
N SER A 115 6.62 -8.71 -17.98
CA SER A 115 6.63 -7.71 -16.90
C SER A 115 6.31 -8.33 -15.54
N GLU A 116 5.33 -9.23 -15.50
CA GLU A 116 5.06 -9.99 -14.28
C GLU A 116 6.24 -10.90 -13.93
N ALA A 117 6.84 -11.59 -14.89
CA ALA A 117 8.00 -12.45 -14.65
C ALA A 117 9.17 -11.66 -14.04
N ALA A 118 9.43 -10.45 -14.53
CA ALA A 118 10.41 -9.54 -13.95
C ALA A 118 10.07 -9.15 -12.50
N TRP A 119 8.80 -8.90 -12.20
CA TRP A 119 8.33 -8.62 -10.84
C TRP A 119 8.53 -9.82 -9.89
N PHE A 120 8.15 -11.02 -10.31
CA PHE A 120 8.38 -12.25 -9.54
C PHE A 120 9.87 -12.49 -9.30
N HIS A 121 10.71 -12.29 -10.32
CA HIS A 121 12.16 -12.42 -10.19
C HIS A 121 12.73 -11.39 -9.20
N MET A 122 12.23 -10.15 -9.21
CA MET A 122 12.64 -9.12 -8.26
C MET A 122 12.28 -9.50 -6.82
N ILE A 123 11.06 -10.01 -6.57
CA ILE A 123 10.68 -10.52 -5.23
C ILE A 123 11.60 -11.65 -4.80
N ALA A 124 11.83 -12.64 -5.67
CA ALA A 124 12.64 -13.81 -5.32
C ALA A 124 14.12 -13.50 -5.10
N SER A 125 14.65 -12.44 -5.73
CA SER A 125 16.09 -12.10 -5.70
C SER A 125 16.48 -11.13 -4.59
N GLU A 126 15.53 -10.44 -3.94
CA GLU A 126 15.83 -9.46 -2.90
C GLU A 126 15.21 -9.83 -1.54
N PRO A 127 16.00 -10.31 -0.57
CA PRO A 127 15.53 -10.67 0.77
C PRO A 127 14.80 -9.55 1.50
N ALA A 128 15.24 -8.29 1.33
CA ALA A 128 14.57 -7.15 1.93
C ALA A 128 13.12 -7.01 1.44
N LEU A 129 12.89 -7.27 0.15
CA LEU A 129 11.57 -7.20 -0.46
C LEU A 129 10.68 -8.35 0.00
N ILE A 130 11.23 -9.56 0.14
CA ILE A 130 10.49 -10.69 0.70
C ILE A 130 10.00 -10.34 2.12
N GLU A 131 10.90 -9.91 3.01
CA GLU A 131 10.53 -9.58 4.39
C GLU A 131 9.53 -8.42 4.45
N ALA A 132 9.68 -7.39 3.61
CA ALA A 132 8.72 -6.28 3.54
C ALA A 132 7.33 -6.75 3.06
N THR A 133 7.29 -7.62 2.06
CA THR A 133 6.03 -8.17 1.52
C THR A 133 5.35 -9.09 2.53
N MET A 134 6.12 -9.94 3.22
CA MET A 134 5.64 -10.78 4.31
C MET A 134 5.09 -9.94 5.46
N ALA A 135 5.75 -8.83 5.82
CA ALA A 135 5.25 -7.94 6.87
C ALA A 135 3.84 -7.43 6.54
N VAL A 136 3.61 -6.97 5.31
CA VAL A 136 2.30 -6.51 4.85
C VAL A 136 1.29 -7.66 4.85
N SER A 137 1.58 -8.75 4.14
CA SER A 137 0.63 -9.86 3.96
C SER A 137 0.27 -10.56 5.26
N VAL A 138 1.24 -10.83 6.14
CA VAL A 138 1.00 -11.44 7.46
C VAL A 138 0.20 -10.50 8.36
N GLY A 139 0.49 -9.20 8.31
CA GLY A 139 -0.26 -8.19 9.08
C GLY A 139 -1.69 -8.06 8.62
N LEU A 140 -1.95 -8.20 7.32
CA LEU A 140 -3.28 -8.15 6.73
C LEU A 140 -4.00 -9.49 6.73
N MET A 141 -3.29 -10.59 7.02
CA MET A 141 -3.90 -11.91 7.10
C MET A 141 -4.84 -12.07 8.29
N SER A 142 -4.66 -11.31 9.37
CA SER A 142 -5.60 -11.31 10.48
C SER A 142 -5.31 -10.15 11.45
N PRO A 143 -6.35 -9.54 12.06
CA PRO A 143 -6.13 -8.54 13.10
C PRO A 143 -5.64 -9.14 14.44
N GLY A 144 -5.58 -10.47 14.57
CA GLY A 144 -5.16 -11.13 15.81
C GLY A 144 -3.73 -10.80 16.25
N ASN A 145 -3.51 -10.63 17.55
CA ASN A 145 -2.22 -10.22 18.14
C ASN A 145 -1.03 -11.04 17.65
N TRP A 146 -1.18 -12.35 17.50
CA TRP A 146 -0.10 -13.22 17.02
C TRP A 146 0.37 -12.87 15.60
N TRP A 147 -0.57 -12.60 14.69
CA TRP A 147 -0.29 -12.21 13.31
C TRP A 147 0.33 -10.82 13.24
N GLN A 148 -0.14 -9.89 14.06
CA GLN A 148 0.45 -8.55 14.19
C GLN A 148 1.90 -8.59 14.74
N ILE A 149 2.18 -9.48 15.70
CA ILE A 149 3.55 -9.69 16.21
C ILE A 149 4.46 -10.26 15.12
N LYS A 150 4.00 -11.26 14.36
CA LYS A 150 4.77 -11.83 13.24
C LYS A 150 5.03 -10.80 12.15
N SER A 151 4.02 -10.01 11.78
CA SER A 151 4.16 -8.88 10.86
C SER A 151 5.24 -7.90 11.33
N GLY A 152 5.23 -7.53 12.61
CA GLY A 152 6.25 -6.66 13.21
C GLY A 152 7.68 -7.25 13.17
N LEU A 153 7.81 -8.59 13.30
CA LEU A 153 9.10 -9.27 13.16
C LEU A 153 9.63 -9.17 11.72
N HIS A 154 8.80 -9.49 10.73
CA HIS A 154 9.16 -9.36 9.31
C HIS A 154 9.52 -7.91 8.95
N LEU A 155 8.75 -6.94 9.47
CA LEU A 155 9.04 -5.51 9.29
C LEU A 155 10.43 -5.15 9.85
N SER A 156 10.76 -5.64 11.05
CA SER A 156 12.08 -5.43 11.66
C SER A 156 13.22 -6.05 10.85
N ASN A 157 13.00 -7.24 10.27
CA ASN A 157 13.98 -7.91 9.43
C ASN A 157 14.20 -7.13 8.13
N ALA A 158 13.12 -6.69 7.48
CA ALA A 158 13.18 -5.86 6.28
C ALA A 158 13.99 -4.59 6.52
N VAL A 159 13.73 -3.88 7.62
CA VAL A 159 14.51 -2.68 8.01
C VAL A 159 16.00 -3.00 8.17
N SER A 160 16.33 -4.11 8.81
CA SER A 160 17.73 -4.50 9.02
C SER A 160 18.42 -4.76 7.68
N LEU A 161 17.80 -5.53 6.79
CA LEU A 161 18.35 -5.85 5.48
C LEU A 161 18.52 -4.59 4.61
N ILE A 162 17.52 -3.71 4.61
CA ILE A 162 17.59 -2.41 3.90
C ILE A 162 18.73 -1.57 4.46
N LYS A 163 18.87 -1.50 5.78
CA LYS A 163 19.97 -0.76 6.43
C LYS A 163 21.33 -1.30 6.01
N ASP A 164 21.52 -2.61 6.00
CA ASP A 164 22.78 -3.23 5.61
C ASP A 164 23.11 -2.93 4.14
N LYS A 165 22.11 -2.98 3.25
CA LYS A 165 22.24 -2.60 1.83
C LYS A 165 22.59 -1.11 1.67
N ILE A 166 21.99 -0.22 2.45
CA ILE A 166 22.26 1.22 2.39
C ILE A 166 23.67 1.55 2.87
N ILE A 167 24.14 0.89 3.95
CA ILE A 167 25.50 1.08 4.49
C ILE A 167 26.55 0.50 3.54
N SER A 168 26.20 -0.56 2.83
CA SER A 168 27.09 -1.12 1.81
C SER A 168 27.36 -0.11 0.69
N THR A 169 28.54 -0.20 0.08
CA THR A 169 28.89 0.56 -1.12
C THR A 169 28.20 0.04 -2.39
N ALA A 170 27.42 -1.05 -2.27
CA ALA A 170 26.73 -1.67 -3.39
C ALA A 170 25.63 -0.77 -3.97
N THR A 171 25.37 -0.94 -5.27
CA THR A 171 24.27 -0.25 -5.94
C THR A 171 22.95 -0.70 -5.34
N ARG A 172 22.08 0.27 -5.02
CA ARG A 172 20.71 -0.02 -4.56
C ARG A 172 19.89 -0.56 -5.73
N THR A 173 19.50 -1.83 -5.64
CA THR A 173 18.75 -2.56 -6.68
C THR A 173 17.30 -2.07 -6.74
N ASP A 174 16.58 -2.43 -7.81
CA ASP A 174 15.12 -2.26 -7.87
C ASP A 174 14.42 -3.01 -6.74
N GLY A 175 14.94 -4.17 -6.33
CA GLY A 175 14.42 -4.91 -5.18
C GLY A 175 14.47 -4.11 -3.89
N VAL A 176 15.59 -3.43 -3.59
CA VAL A 176 15.69 -2.59 -2.38
C VAL A 176 14.72 -1.41 -2.46
N LEU A 177 14.59 -0.79 -3.63
CA LEU A 177 13.64 0.30 -3.85
C LEU A 177 12.19 -0.17 -3.65
N ALA A 178 11.83 -1.32 -4.23
CA ALA A 178 10.53 -1.95 -4.07
C ALA A 178 10.27 -2.33 -2.61
N ALA A 179 11.27 -2.82 -1.86
CA ALA A 179 11.12 -3.12 -0.44
C ALA A 179 10.72 -1.88 0.37
N VAL A 180 11.38 -0.74 0.14
CA VAL A 180 11.05 0.52 0.81
C VAL A 180 9.68 1.04 0.37
N CYS A 181 9.31 0.89 -0.91
CA CYS A 181 7.95 1.19 -1.38
C CYS A 181 6.92 0.31 -0.64
N THR A 182 7.11 -0.99 -0.55
CA THR A 182 6.21 -1.92 0.17
C THR A 182 6.06 -1.53 1.64
N MET A 183 7.14 -1.08 2.28
CA MET A 183 7.08 -0.53 3.65
C MET A 183 6.28 0.78 3.73
N ALA A 184 6.43 1.68 2.75
CA ALA A 184 5.60 2.89 2.67
C ALA A 184 4.12 2.52 2.55
N PHE A 185 3.78 1.58 1.67
CA PHE A 185 2.42 1.08 1.54
C PHE A 185 1.88 0.49 2.84
N SER A 186 2.67 -0.34 3.52
CA SER A 186 2.32 -0.90 4.84
C SER A 186 1.97 0.20 5.85
N ALA A 187 2.76 1.27 5.89
CA ALA A 187 2.53 2.39 6.78
C ALA A 187 1.29 3.21 6.38
N ALA A 188 1.02 3.34 5.08
CA ALA A 188 -0.20 3.98 4.57
C ALA A 188 -1.46 3.23 5.03
N LEU A 189 -1.45 1.90 4.86
CA LEU A 189 -2.53 1.01 5.32
C LEU A 189 -2.74 1.08 6.83
N ALA A 190 -1.65 1.09 7.61
CA ALA A 190 -1.71 1.25 9.06
C ALA A 190 -2.05 2.67 9.51
N GLN A 191 -2.23 3.62 8.57
CA GLN A 191 -2.45 5.04 8.82
C GLN A 191 -1.35 5.71 9.67
N ASP A 192 -0.13 5.14 9.68
CA ASP A 192 1.04 5.72 10.34
C ASP A 192 1.70 6.74 9.40
N THR A 193 1.20 7.98 9.46
CA THR A 193 1.68 9.09 8.61
C THR A 193 3.17 9.40 8.81
N LEU A 194 3.71 9.14 10.00
CA LEU A 194 5.12 9.38 10.29
C LEU A 194 6.00 8.31 9.64
N ALA A 195 5.66 7.03 9.84
CA ALA A 195 6.39 5.92 9.21
C ALA A 195 6.28 6.00 7.68
N TRP A 196 5.08 6.32 7.17
CA TRP A 196 4.86 6.55 5.74
C TRP A 196 5.81 7.61 5.19
N LYS A 197 5.89 8.78 5.83
CA LYS A 197 6.80 9.85 5.42
C LYS A 197 8.27 9.42 5.43
N VAL A 198 8.70 8.70 6.46
CA VAL A 198 10.08 8.19 6.55
C VAL A 198 10.40 7.26 5.38
N HIS A 199 9.48 6.37 5.01
CA HIS A 199 9.68 5.45 3.88
C HIS A 199 9.65 6.20 2.54
N ILE A 200 8.76 7.18 2.37
CA ILE A 200 8.73 8.05 1.19
C ILE A 200 10.04 8.83 1.03
N ASP A 201 10.56 9.42 2.11
CA ASP A 201 11.87 10.09 2.10
C ASP A 201 12.97 9.08 1.69
N GLY A 202 12.91 7.84 2.20
CA GLY A 202 13.81 6.75 1.81
C GLY A 202 13.77 6.41 0.31
N VAL A 203 12.57 6.26 -0.26
CA VAL A 203 12.34 6.06 -1.70
C VAL A 203 12.99 7.20 -2.50
N THR A 204 12.72 8.45 -2.12
CA THR A 204 13.30 9.63 -2.77
C THR A 204 14.82 9.62 -2.75
N HIS A 205 15.45 9.26 -1.63
CA HIS A 205 16.90 9.20 -1.53
C HIS A 205 17.50 8.10 -2.41
N ILE A 206 16.89 6.92 -2.47
CA ILE A 206 17.37 5.81 -3.31
C ILE A 206 17.30 6.19 -4.80
N ILE A 207 16.20 6.81 -5.23
CA ILE A 207 16.07 7.29 -6.62
C ILE A 207 17.16 8.32 -6.94
N LYS A 208 17.37 9.31 -6.07
CA LYS A 208 18.39 10.35 -6.26
C LYS A 208 19.80 9.77 -6.32
N ASP A 209 20.16 8.85 -5.42
CA ASP A 209 21.47 8.18 -5.44
C ASP A 209 21.70 7.40 -6.75
N ARG A 210 20.66 6.71 -7.24
CA ARG A 210 20.74 6.02 -8.55
C ARG A 210 20.86 7.01 -9.72
N ASN A 211 20.11 8.10 -9.72
CA ASN A 211 20.23 9.17 -10.73
C ASN A 211 21.63 9.78 -10.77
N MET A 212 22.31 9.88 -9.63
CA MET A 212 23.70 10.38 -9.57
C MET A 212 24.72 9.36 -10.07
N ARG A 213 24.47 8.06 -9.91
CA ARG A 213 25.42 6.98 -10.25
C ARG A 213 25.22 6.40 -11.65
N MET A 214 24.03 6.48 -12.21
CA MET A 214 23.66 5.85 -13.48
C MET A 214 23.40 6.91 -14.55
N SER A 215 23.94 6.72 -15.74
CA SER A 215 23.58 7.51 -16.92
C SER A 215 22.20 7.08 -17.42
N ASN A 216 21.14 7.74 -16.93
CA ASN A 216 19.71 7.47 -17.22
C ASN A 216 19.14 6.19 -16.58
N PRO A 217 18.98 6.13 -15.25
CA PRO A 217 18.17 5.07 -14.65
C PRO A 217 16.72 5.19 -15.10
N VAL A 218 16.09 4.05 -15.41
CA VAL A 218 14.68 3.97 -15.77
C VAL A 218 13.95 3.26 -14.64
N PHE A 219 12.80 3.76 -14.25
CA PHE A 219 11.95 3.17 -13.21
C PHE A 219 10.52 2.91 -13.71
N PRO A 220 10.31 2.13 -14.79
CA PRO A 220 8.99 2.04 -15.43
C PRO A 220 7.90 1.61 -14.45
N TRP A 221 8.17 0.55 -13.68
CA TRP A 221 7.22 0.02 -12.69
C TRP A 221 6.86 1.04 -11.59
N LEU A 222 7.81 1.89 -11.21
CA LEU A 222 7.56 2.89 -10.16
C LEU A 222 6.78 4.08 -10.71
N THR A 223 7.08 4.52 -11.93
CA THR A 223 6.27 5.52 -12.64
C THR A 223 4.83 5.02 -12.84
N ASP A 224 4.66 3.74 -13.19
CA ASP A 224 3.35 3.11 -13.32
C ASP A 224 2.57 3.14 -11.99
N ILE A 225 3.20 2.69 -10.89
CA ILE A 225 2.57 2.70 -9.57
C ILE A 225 2.22 4.12 -9.12
N VAL A 226 3.11 5.10 -9.31
CA VAL A 226 2.83 6.49 -8.93
C VAL A 226 1.73 7.09 -9.81
N THR A 227 1.67 6.75 -11.09
CA THR A 227 0.58 7.13 -11.99
C THR A 227 -0.75 6.56 -11.51
N GLN A 228 -0.79 5.27 -11.17
CA GLN A 228 -1.97 4.67 -10.56
C GLN A 228 -2.32 5.36 -9.24
N ASP A 229 -1.33 5.72 -8.43
CA ASP A 229 -1.55 6.31 -7.11
C ASP A 229 -1.98 7.78 -7.12
N SER A 230 -1.83 8.46 -8.26
CA SER A 230 -2.28 9.85 -8.45
C SER A 230 -3.79 10.04 -8.18
N VAL A 231 -4.59 9.04 -8.52
CA VAL A 231 -6.04 9.05 -8.27
C VAL A 231 -6.33 8.86 -6.78
N ASN A 232 -5.57 8.02 -6.08
CA ASN A 232 -5.71 7.89 -4.63
C ASN A 232 -5.27 9.17 -3.91
N TYR A 233 -4.26 9.88 -4.43
CA TYR A 233 -3.86 11.19 -3.91
C TYR A 233 -4.98 12.23 -4.02
N ILE A 234 -5.66 12.32 -5.16
CA ILE A 234 -6.86 13.16 -5.32
C ILE A 234 -7.90 12.79 -4.25
N CYS A 235 -8.06 11.50 -3.98
CA CYS A 235 -9.02 11.02 -2.99
C CYS A 235 -8.48 11.00 -1.54
N GLY A 236 -7.38 11.70 -1.24
CA GLY A 236 -6.85 11.83 0.12
C GLY A 236 -6.18 10.59 0.72
N PHE A 237 -5.91 9.55 -0.09
CA PHE A 237 -5.30 8.29 0.32
C PHE A 237 -4.02 7.96 -0.50
N PRO A 238 -2.98 8.82 -0.52
CA PRO A 238 -1.75 8.48 -1.23
C PRO A 238 -1.06 7.26 -0.59
N ARG A 239 -0.81 6.23 -1.39
CA ARG A 239 -0.03 5.03 -1.00
C ARG A 239 1.46 5.30 -1.18
N PHE A 240 1.83 5.91 -2.29
CA PHE A 240 3.20 6.20 -2.74
C PHE A 240 3.36 7.61 -3.31
N TYR A 241 2.25 8.21 -3.78
CA TYR A 241 2.25 9.49 -4.45
C TYR A 241 2.67 10.58 -3.47
N HIS A 242 3.80 11.20 -3.79
CA HIS A 242 4.33 12.31 -3.03
C HIS A 242 5.20 13.18 -3.93
N LYS A 243 5.09 14.50 -3.78
CA LYS A 243 5.83 15.48 -4.59
C LYS A 243 7.33 15.17 -4.67
N GLN A 244 7.95 14.75 -3.57
CA GLN A 244 9.39 14.45 -3.56
C GLN A 244 9.77 13.22 -4.38
N VAL A 245 8.92 12.18 -4.39
CA VAL A 245 9.13 10.98 -5.21
C VAL A 245 9.00 11.37 -6.68
N ILE A 246 7.98 12.15 -7.02
CA ILE A 246 7.72 12.64 -8.37
C ILE A 246 8.91 13.47 -8.87
N TYR A 247 9.37 14.46 -8.09
CA TYR A 247 10.55 15.25 -8.47
C TYR A 247 11.81 14.40 -8.63
N ALA A 248 11.98 13.35 -7.82
CA ALA A 248 13.12 12.46 -7.93
C ALA A 248 13.04 11.55 -9.18
N LEU A 249 11.85 11.05 -9.52
CA LEU A 249 11.63 10.21 -10.70
C LEU A 249 11.82 10.96 -12.01
N ASN A 250 11.30 12.18 -12.08
CA ASN A 250 11.07 12.79 -13.38
C ASN A 250 12.27 13.55 -13.96
N GLY A 251 13.12 14.15 -13.12
CA GLY A 251 13.90 15.30 -13.59
C GLY A 251 13.02 16.27 -14.41
N ASP A 252 13.61 17.08 -15.29
CA ASP A 252 12.85 17.97 -16.19
C ASP A 252 12.36 17.29 -17.49
N LYS A 253 12.28 15.95 -17.57
CA LYS A 253 12.24 15.24 -18.86
C LYS A 253 10.83 14.81 -19.32
N ASP A 254 9.95 14.31 -18.45
CA ASP A 254 8.61 13.85 -18.87
C ASP A 254 7.56 14.97 -18.78
N THR A 255 7.01 15.35 -19.94
CA THR A 255 5.97 16.38 -20.04
C THR A 255 4.58 15.89 -19.64
N LYS A 256 4.26 14.60 -19.85
CA LYS A 256 2.95 14.03 -19.48
C LYS A 256 2.85 13.85 -17.98
N PHE A 257 3.88 13.31 -17.35
CA PHE A 257 3.87 13.09 -15.91
C PHE A 257 3.83 14.42 -15.14
N ARG A 258 4.54 15.46 -15.60
CA ARG A 258 4.39 16.83 -15.04
C ARG A 258 2.97 17.37 -15.19
N LYS A 259 2.34 17.12 -16.34
CA LYS A 259 0.95 17.55 -16.59
C LYS A 259 -0.03 16.80 -15.69
N LEU A 260 0.17 15.50 -15.46
CA LEU A 260 -0.61 14.71 -14.49
C LEU A 260 -0.52 15.32 -13.09
N VAL A 261 0.68 15.66 -12.61
CA VAL A 261 0.87 16.29 -11.30
C VAL A 261 0.06 17.56 -11.16
N LYS A 262 0.17 18.45 -12.15
CA LYS A 262 -0.58 19.71 -12.19
C LYS A 262 -2.09 19.45 -12.15
N ILE A 263 -2.59 18.52 -12.98
CA ILE A 263 -4.00 18.15 -13.00
C ILE A 263 -4.44 17.67 -11.61
N CYS A 264 -3.68 16.81 -10.94
CA CYS A 264 -4.03 16.33 -9.60
C CYS A 264 -4.12 17.46 -8.57
N GLU A 265 -3.19 18.42 -8.60
CA GLU A 265 -3.21 19.60 -7.71
C GLU A 265 -4.41 20.49 -7.99
N ASP A 266 -4.66 20.79 -9.26
CA ASP A 266 -5.79 21.62 -9.71
C ASP A 266 -7.14 20.94 -9.39
N VAL A 267 -7.26 19.61 -9.49
CA VAL A 267 -8.46 18.83 -9.10
C VAL A 267 -8.71 18.92 -7.59
N ILE A 268 -7.68 18.78 -6.76
CA ILE A 268 -7.83 18.92 -5.29
C ILE A 268 -8.25 20.34 -4.93
N GLN A 269 -7.67 21.35 -5.57
CA GLN A 269 -8.07 22.75 -5.35
C GLN A 269 -9.54 22.96 -5.72
N LEU A 270 -9.96 22.48 -6.89
CA LEU A 270 -11.34 22.56 -7.34
C LEU A 270 -12.30 21.82 -6.41
N GLN A 271 -11.92 20.65 -5.89
CA GLN A 271 -12.72 19.92 -4.91
C GLN A 271 -13.02 20.80 -3.68
N ASN A 272 -12.01 21.50 -3.15
CA ASN A 272 -12.20 22.40 -2.01
C ASN A 272 -13.17 23.56 -2.34
N VAL A 273 -13.15 24.09 -3.56
CA VAL A 273 -14.08 25.13 -4.02
C VAL A 273 -15.51 24.59 -4.10
N VAL A 274 -15.70 23.40 -4.67
CA VAL A 274 -17.02 22.75 -4.78
C VAL A 274 -17.58 22.38 -3.40
N GLU A 275 -16.75 21.86 -2.49
CA GLU A 275 -17.16 21.60 -1.11
C GLU A 275 -17.56 22.89 -0.38
N SER A 276 -16.86 23.99 -0.63
CA SER A 276 -17.22 25.31 -0.10
C SER A 276 -18.55 25.82 -0.67
N HIS A 277 -18.85 25.56 -1.94
CA HIS A 277 -20.14 25.89 -2.56
C HIS A 277 -21.31 25.12 -1.94
N HIS A 278 -21.10 23.86 -1.55
CA HIS A 278 -22.16 23.10 -0.89
C HIS A 278 -22.48 23.62 0.52
N THR A 279 -21.58 24.38 1.12
CA THR A 279 -21.79 24.99 2.45
C THR A 279 -22.22 26.46 2.37
N HIS A 280 -21.94 27.15 1.25
CA HIS A 280 -22.24 28.56 1.04
C HIS A 280 -22.83 28.80 -0.35
N SER A 281 -23.91 29.58 -0.45
CA SER A 281 -24.43 29.97 -1.76
C SER A 281 -23.47 30.93 -2.46
N PHE A 282 -22.99 30.54 -3.64
CA PHE A 282 -22.26 31.43 -4.54
C PHE A 282 -23.18 32.01 -5.61
N ASP A 283 -22.79 33.16 -6.16
CA ASP A 283 -23.50 33.73 -7.30
C ASP A 283 -23.26 32.91 -8.58
N PRO A 284 -24.18 32.92 -9.56
CA PRO A 284 -24.03 32.13 -10.78
C PRO A 284 -22.77 32.44 -11.60
N ASN A 285 -22.28 33.68 -11.58
CA ASN A 285 -21.07 34.05 -12.34
C ASN A 285 -19.81 33.49 -11.67
N PHE A 286 -19.81 33.36 -10.34
CA PHE A 286 -18.78 32.65 -9.61
C PHE A 286 -18.80 31.16 -9.95
N VAL A 287 -19.96 30.51 -9.94
CA VAL A 287 -20.08 29.09 -10.27
C VAL A 287 -19.55 28.79 -11.69
N ALA A 288 -19.95 29.58 -12.68
CA ALA A 288 -19.47 29.40 -14.04
C ALA A 288 -17.94 29.49 -14.15
N ARG A 289 -17.33 30.50 -13.51
CA ARG A 289 -15.90 30.80 -13.63
C ARG A 289 -14.98 29.96 -12.75
N GLU A 290 -15.41 29.66 -11.53
CA GLU A 290 -14.58 29.00 -10.51
C GLU A 290 -14.86 27.51 -10.39
N ILE A 291 -15.94 27.01 -11.01
CA ILE A 291 -16.30 25.59 -11.01
C ILE A 291 -16.40 25.05 -12.45
N GLU A 292 -17.33 25.55 -13.26
CA GLU A 292 -17.64 24.93 -14.56
C GLU A 292 -16.52 25.07 -15.60
N GLU A 293 -15.90 26.25 -15.69
CA GLU A 293 -14.74 26.51 -16.55
C GLU A 293 -13.51 25.66 -16.14
N PRO A 294 -13.09 25.63 -14.86
CA PRO A 294 -12.03 24.75 -14.39
C PRO A 294 -12.30 23.27 -14.64
N ILE A 295 -13.54 22.80 -14.43
CA ILE A 295 -13.92 21.42 -14.73
C ILE A 295 -13.72 21.10 -16.21
N SER A 296 -14.23 21.96 -17.09
CA SER A 296 -14.10 21.78 -18.54
C SER A 296 -12.64 21.77 -18.98
N SER A 297 -11.83 22.67 -18.42
CA SER A 297 -10.38 22.73 -18.66
C SER A 297 -9.67 21.46 -18.19
N LEU A 298 -9.95 20.98 -16.97
CA LEU A 298 -9.31 19.79 -16.41
C LEU A 298 -9.72 18.51 -17.15
N ILE A 299 -10.97 18.40 -17.61
CA ILE A 299 -11.42 17.30 -18.46
C ILE A 299 -10.63 17.30 -19.78
N PHE A 300 -10.52 18.46 -20.44
CA PHE A 300 -9.75 18.59 -21.67
C PHE A 300 -8.28 18.20 -21.47
N GLN A 301 -7.66 18.70 -20.39
CA GLN A 301 -6.28 18.37 -20.06
C GLN A 301 -6.07 16.89 -19.72
N SER A 302 -7.03 16.26 -19.03
CA SER A 302 -7.01 14.83 -18.71
C SER A 302 -7.11 13.99 -19.98
N ARG A 303 -7.98 14.35 -20.94
CA ARG A 303 -8.07 13.66 -22.24
C ARG A 303 -6.76 13.70 -23.01
N PHE A 304 -5.99 14.79 -22.91
CA PHE A 304 -4.67 14.89 -23.54
C PHE A 304 -3.67 13.87 -22.99
N LEU A 305 -3.76 13.49 -21.70
CA LEU A 305 -2.88 12.49 -21.10
C LEU A 305 -3.06 11.09 -21.73
N ARG A 306 -4.21 10.82 -22.35
CA ARG A 306 -4.54 9.54 -22.99
C ARG A 306 -3.83 9.31 -24.32
N ALA A 307 -3.14 10.33 -24.85
CA ALA A 307 -2.39 10.17 -26.09
C ALA A 307 -1.27 9.14 -25.90
N GLY A 308 -1.13 8.18 -26.82
CA GLY A 308 -0.11 7.12 -26.77
C GLY A 308 -0.62 5.80 -26.16
N ASP A 309 0.29 4.83 -25.99
CA ASP A 309 -0.04 3.46 -25.56
C ASP A 309 0.41 3.19 -24.12
N ASP A 310 0.01 4.06 -23.18
CA ASP A 310 0.26 3.89 -21.74
C ASP A 310 -1.05 3.60 -21.02
N ALA A 311 -1.26 2.33 -20.69
CA ALA A 311 -2.46 1.85 -20.02
C ALA A 311 -2.66 2.44 -18.61
N ASN A 312 -1.56 2.71 -17.87
CA ASN A 312 -1.64 3.29 -16.54
C ASN A 312 -2.10 4.75 -16.63
N MET A 313 -1.46 5.54 -17.51
CA MET A 313 -1.82 6.93 -17.74
C MET A 313 -3.24 7.09 -18.28
N ASP A 314 -3.65 6.26 -19.24
CA ASP A 314 -5.01 6.30 -19.79
C ASP A 314 -6.06 5.97 -18.71
N SER A 315 -5.83 4.92 -17.91
CA SER A 315 -6.72 4.58 -16.80
C SER A 315 -6.83 5.68 -15.75
N ALA A 316 -5.71 6.32 -15.37
CA ALA A 316 -5.70 7.44 -14.42
C ALA A 316 -6.43 8.67 -14.99
N ALA A 317 -6.17 9.01 -16.25
CA ALA A 317 -6.84 10.12 -16.93
C ALA A 317 -8.35 9.93 -17.08
N ARG A 318 -8.83 8.70 -17.24
CA ARG A 318 -10.26 8.37 -17.27
C ARG A 318 -10.88 8.43 -15.88
N ALA A 319 -10.18 7.93 -14.87
CA ALA A 319 -10.61 8.03 -13.48
C ALA A 319 -10.75 9.50 -13.04
N ILE A 320 -9.81 10.37 -13.43
CA ILE A 320 -9.89 11.81 -13.15
C ILE A 320 -11.10 12.45 -13.84
N GLU A 321 -11.38 12.11 -15.11
CA GLU A 321 -12.57 12.61 -15.81
C GLU A 321 -13.87 12.15 -15.13
N LEU A 322 -13.95 10.87 -14.76
CA LEU A 322 -15.10 10.34 -14.00
C LEU A 322 -15.25 11.04 -12.65
N PHE A 323 -14.15 11.26 -11.93
CA PHE A 323 -14.17 11.98 -10.66
C PHE A 323 -14.71 13.40 -10.82
N LEU A 324 -14.27 14.13 -11.86
CA LEU A 324 -14.74 15.48 -12.16
C LEU A 324 -16.25 15.51 -12.48
N TYR A 325 -16.75 14.55 -13.25
CA TYR A 325 -18.20 14.44 -13.51
C TYR A 325 -19.00 14.01 -12.28
N LEU A 326 -18.42 13.21 -11.38
CA LEU A 326 -19.05 12.88 -10.11
C LEU A 326 -19.06 14.08 -9.14
N LEU A 327 -18.02 14.91 -9.20
CA LEU A 327 -17.88 16.13 -8.41
C LEU A 327 -18.91 17.19 -8.84
N TRP A 328 -19.13 17.34 -10.16
CA TRP A 328 -20.15 18.23 -10.71
C TRP A 328 -20.98 17.50 -11.78
N PRO A 329 -22.11 16.90 -11.39
CA PRO A 329 -22.94 16.08 -12.28
C PRO A 329 -23.50 16.90 -13.46
N SER A 330 -22.85 16.79 -14.60
CA SER A 330 -23.20 17.46 -15.86
C SER A 330 -23.49 16.50 -17.02
N GLN A 331 -23.25 15.19 -16.80
CA GLN A 331 -23.37 14.15 -17.83
C GLN A 331 -24.41 13.10 -17.47
N SER A 332 -24.90 12.40 -18.48
CA SER A 332 -25.83 11.29 -18.31
C SER A 332 -25.15 10.05 -17.73
N ALA A 333 -25.91 9.21 -17.03
CA ALA A 333 -25.42 7.93 -16.48
C ALA A 333 -24.87 7.00 -17.58
N ALA A 334 -25.46 7.01 -18.78
CA ALA A 334 -24.99 6.24 -19.92
C ALA A 334 -23.57 6.67 -20.37
N HIS A 335 -23.30 7.98 -20.38
CA HIS A 335 -21.96 8.50 -20.70
C HIS A 335 -20.92 8.07 -19.66
N LEU A 336 -21.25 8.18 -18.37
CA LEU A 336 -20.37 7.78 -17.28
C LEU A 336 -20.07 6.27 -17.32
N THR A 337 -21.09 5.45 -17.61
CA THR A 337 -20.94 4.00 -17.75
C THR A 337 -20.01 3.64 -18.91
N LEU A 338 -20.16 4.29 -20.07
CA LEU A 338 -19.26 4.09 -21.20
C LEU A 338 -17.82 4.46 -20.87
N LEU A 339 -17.61 5.59 -20.19
CA LEU A 339 -16.28 6.04 -19.79
C LEU A 339 -15.65 5.10 -18.74
N ALA A 340 -16.44 4.58 -17.80
CA ALA A 340 -16.01 3.57 -16.84
C ALA A 340 -15.65 2.24 -17.52
N GLU A 341 -16.41 1.82 -18.56
CA GLU A 341 -16.08 0.63 -19.33
C GLU A 341 -14.75 0.81 -20.08
N GLN A 342 -14.52 1.97 -20.67
CA GLN A 342 -13.24 2.29 -21.31
C GLN A 342 -12.08 2.29 -20.29
N MET A 343 -12.30 2.82 -19.09
CA MET A 343 -11.31 2.77 -18.01
C MET A 343 -10.99 1.31 -17.62
N LYS A 344 -12.01 0.45 -17.48
CA LYS A 344 -11.84 -0.98 -17.23
C LYS A 344 -10.96 -1.64 -18.31
N HIS A 345 -11.20 -1.35 -19.59
CA HIS A 345 -10.37 -1.88 -20.68
C HIS A 345 -8.89 -1.47 -20.54
N SER A 346 -8.61 -0.24 -20.12
CA SER A 346 -7.25 0.24 -19.87
C SER A 346 -6.63 -0.47 -18.65
N ILE A 347 -7.38 -0.66 -17.57
CA ILE A 347 -6.91 -1.38 -16.37
C ILE A 347 -6.58 -2.84 -16.69
N ILE A 348 -7.37 -3.51 -17.52
CA ILE A 348 -7.11 -4.89 -17.97
C ILE A 348 -5.79 -4.98 -18.74
N LYS A 349 -5.28 -3.89 -19.32
CA LYS A 349 -3.99 -3.84 -20.02
C LYS A 349 -2.79 -3.47 -19.15
N TRP A 350 -2.97 -3.16 -17.85
CA TRP A 350 -1.83 -2.87 -16.97
C TRP A 350 -0.78 -3.99 -17.00
N PRO A 351 0.52 -3.65 -17.09
CA PRO A 351 1.60 -4.62 -17.26
C PRO A 351 1.80 -5.52 -16.03
N VAL A 352 1.48 -5.00 -14.85
CA VAL A 352 1.55 -5.69 -13.56
C VAL A 352 0.22 -5.46 -12.84
N LYS A 353 -0.44 -6.54 -12.41
CA LYS A 353 -1.71 -6.47 -11.68
C LYS A 353 -1.49 -6.35 -10.18
N GLY A 354 -2.37 -5.63 -9.48
CA GLY A 354 -2.29 -5.51 -8.03
C GLY A 354 -2.51 -6.85 -7.32
N CYS A 355 -2.01 -6.95 -6.08
CA CYS A 355 -2.54 -7.94 -5.14
C CYS A 355 -3.87 -7.44 -4.56
N MET A 356 -4.59 -8.30 -3.83
CA MET A 356 -5.92 -7.93 -3.31
C MET A 356 -5.94 -6.67 -2.44
N PHE A 357 -4.84 -6.32 -1.76
CA PHE A 357 -4.76 -5.09 -0.95
C PHE A 357 -4.56 -3.83 -1.81
N MET A 358 -3.85 -3.97 -2.92
CA MET A 358 -3.74 -2.90 -3.90
C MET A 358 -5.09 -2.66 -4.57
N ASP A 359 -5.86 -3.72 -4.82
CA ASP A 359 -7.21 -3.64 -5.36
C ASP A 359 -8.18 -2.99 -4.35
N LEU A 360 -8.15 -3.40 -3.08
CA LEU A 360 -8.96 -2.80 -2.01
C LEU A 360 -8.75 -1.29 -1.91
N THR A 361 -7.52 -0.82 -2.10
CA THR A 361 -7.12 0.58 -1.94
C THR A 361 -7.00 1.34 -3.26
N CYS A 362 -7.53 0.81 -4.36
CA CYS A 362 -7.47 1.45 -5.68
C CYS A 362 -8.73 2.28 -5.94
N PHE A 363 -8.61 3.60 -5.86
CA PHE A 363 -9.73 4.51 -6.11
C PHE A 363 -10.20 4.52 -7.56
N GLN A 364 -9.41 4.08 -8.54
CA GLN A 364 -9.92 3.83 -9.88
C GLN A 364 -11.07 2.80 -9.87
N PHE A 365 -10.99 1.77 -9.03
CA PHE A 365 -12.08 0.81 -8.89
C PHE A 365 -13.30 1.42 -8.21
N VAL A 366 -13.09 2.20 -7.15
CA VAL A 366 -14.16 2.89 -6.41
C VAL A 366 -14.90 3.87 -7.33
N ILE A 367 -14.16 4.72 -8.05
CA ILE A 367 -14.72 5.70 -8.99
C ILE A 367 -15.47 5.00 -10.12
N GLY A 368 -14.92 3.92 -10.68
CA GLY A 368 -15.57 3.13 -11.72
C GLY A 368 -16.90 2.52 -11.25
N ALA A 369 -16.92 1.94 -10.04
CA ALA A 369 -18.12 1.36 -9.44
C ALA A 369 -19.20 2.41 -9.12
N VAL A 370 -18.80 3.61 -8.70
CA VAL A 370 -19.75 4.70 -8.41
C VAL A 370 -20.29 5.36 -9.67
N ALA A 371 -19.46 5.51 -10.71
CA ALA A 371 -19.85 6.21 -11.92
C ALA A 371 -20.69 5.34 -12.88
N ALA A 372 -20.44 4.02 -12.91
CA ALA A 372 -21.18 3.11 -13.76
C ALA A 372 -22.61 2.87 -13.21
N GLU A 373 -23.56 2.74 -14.13
CA GLU A 373 -24.98 2.56 -13.82
C GLU A 373 -25.25 1.25 -13.05
N LYS A 374 -26.16 1.30 -12.07
CA LYS A 374 -26.57 0.11 -11.30
C LYS A 374 -27.18 -0.93 -12.24
N GLY A 375 -26.76 -2.19 -12.09
CA GLY A 375 -27.17 -3.30 -12.96
C GLY A 375 -26.36 -3.44 -14.26
N SER A 376 -25.45 -2.50 -14.57
CA SER A 376 -24.54 -2.67 -15.71
C SER A 376 -23.43 -3.68 -15.41
N SER A 377 -23.01 -4.43 -16.43
CA SER A 377 -21.86 -5.36 -16.34
C SER A 377 -20.54 -4.64 -16.05
N THR A 378 -20.42 -3.37 -16.48
CA THR A 378 -19.30 -2.49 -16.14
C THR A 378 -19.21 -2.27 -14.64
N ARG A 379 -20.31 -1.86 -14.01
CA ARG A 379 -20.36 -1.65 -12.57
C ARG A 379 -20.05 -2.94 -11.81
N GLU A 380 -20.68 -4.03 -12.23
CA GLU A 380 -20.50 -5.36 -11.63
C GLU A 380 -19.02 -5.77 -11.61
N TRP A 381 -18.27 -5.52 -12.71
CA TRP A 381 -16.84 -5.80 -12.76
C TRP A 381 -16.04 -5.06 -11.68
N PHE A 382 -16.28 -3.75 -11.52
CA PHE A 382 -15.60 -2.93 -10.50
C PHE A 382 -15.99 -3.35 -9.08
N VAL A 383 -17.28 -3.56 -8.83
CA VAL A 383 -17.79 -4.00 -7.53
C VAL A 383 -17.20 -5.36 -7.17
N ASN A 384 -17.18 -6.32 -8.09
CA ASN A 384 -16.63 -7.65 -7.85
C ASN A 384 -15.12 -7.62 -7.54
N LYS A 385 -14.35 -6.74 -8.18
CA LYS A 385 -12.93 -6.55 -7.88
C LYS A 385 -12.71 -6.13 -6.42
N ILE A 386 -13.46 -5.14 -5.94
CA ILE A 386 -13.34 -4.66 -4.55
C ILE A 386 -13.91 -5.69 -3.57
N ALA A 387 -15.10 -6.24 -3.85
CA ALA A 387 -15.79 -7.20 -3.01
C ALA A 387 -14.96 -8.47 -2.77
N GLY A 388 -14.20 -8.93 -3.77
CA GLY A 388 -13.29 -10.06 -3.61
C GLY A 388 -12.27 -9.83 -2.49
N ALA A 389 -11.64 -8.65 -2.45
CA ALA A 389 -10.70 -8.28 -1.40
C ALA A 389 -11.37 -8.12 -0.03
N VAL A 390 -12.55 -7.51 0.03
CA VAL A 390 -13.32 -7.35 1.28
C VAL A 390 -13.71 -8.70 1.87
N ARG A 391 -14.24 -9.63 1.05
CA ARG A 391 -14.57 -10.99 1.48
C ARG A 391 -13.36 -11.74 2.02
N ALA A 392 -12.26 -11.68 1.28
CA ALA A 392 -11.00 -12.31 1.66
C ALA A 392 -10.51 -11.81 3.03
N MET A 393 -10.66 -10.52 3.34
CA MET A 393 -10.31 -9.97 4.65
C MET A 393 -11.34 -10.33 5.74
N LYS A 394 -12.65 -10.30 5.45
CA LYS A 394 -13.69 -10.68 6.42
C LYS A 394 -13.61 -12.14 6.84
N GLN A 395 -13.28 -13.05 5.92
CA GLN A 395 -13.03 -14.47 6.21
C GLN A 395 -11.84 -14.67 7.16
N ARG A 396 -10.91 -13.72 7.15
CA ARG A 396 -9.68 -13.69 7.95
C ARG A 396 -9.82 -12.99 9.31
N GLY A 397 -11.04 -12.61 9.67
CA GLY A 397 -11.37 -12.03 10.98
C GLY A 397 -11.38 -10.50 11.02
N TRP A 398 -11.21 -9.81 9.89
CA TRP A 398 -11.39 -8.36 9.84
C TRP A 398 -12.88 -8.01 9.88
N LEU A 399 -13.31 -7.29 10.90
CA LEU A 399 -14.72 -6.90 11.06
C LEU A 399 -15.16 -5.84 10.04
N ASN A 400 -14.31 -4.82 9.84
CA ASN A 400 -14.56 -3.73 8.89
C ASN A 400 -13.28 -3.45 8.07
N PRO A 401 -13.03 -4.18 6.97
CA PRO A 401 -11.86 -3.95 6.11
C PRO A 401 -11.87 -2.56 5.44
N LEU A 402 -13.06 -2.02 5.14
CA LEU A 402 -13.22 -0.76 4.40
C LEU A 402 -12.93 0.48 5.25
N HIS A 403 -12.92 0.35 6.57
CA HIS A 403 -12.45 1.40 7.50
C HIS A 403 -11.00 1.85 7.21
N LEU A 404 -10.19 1.00 6.55
CA LEU A 404 -8.85 1.39 6.07
C LEU A 404 -8.92 2.59 5.10
N MET A 405 -9.99 2.68 4.29
CA MET A 405 -10.25 3.79 3.36
C MET A 405 -11.07 4.92 3.99
N GLY A 406 -12.02 4.60 4.87
CA GLY A 406 -13.01 5.55 5.41
C GLY A 406 -12.44 6.70 6.24
N ASN A 407 -11.38 6.48 7.03
CA ASN A 407 -10.84 7.48 7.95
C ASN A 407 -10.10 8.67 7.30
N ARG A 408 -10.06 8.77 5.96
CA ARG A 408 -9.44 9.92 5.28
C ARG A 408 -10.41 10.71 4.42
N TYR A 409 -11.62 10.20 4.20
CA TYR A 409 -12.63 10.82 3.37
C TYR A 409 -13.80 11.31 4.24
N HIS A 410 -13.61 12.45 4.90
CA HIS A 410 -14.52 12.97 5.94
C HIS A 410 -15.45 14.11 5.48
N SER A 411 -15.35 14.60 4.25
CA SER A 411 -16.30 15.61 3.77
C SER A 411 -17.64 14.90 3.54
N GLY A 412 -18.61 15.02 4.44
CA GLY A 412 -19.91 14.32 4.36
C GLY A 412 -20.83 14.80 3.22
N ILE A 413 -20.26 15.23 2.08
CA ILE A 413 -20.95 15.94 1.00
C ILE A 413 -20.42 15.42 -0.35
N GLY A 414 -21.26 15.43 -1.39
CA GLY A 414 -20.85 15.18 -2.78
C GLY A 414 -20.35 13.76 -3.03
N VAL A 415 -19.16 13.64 -3.63
CA VAL A 415 -18.54 12.37 -4.04
C VAL A 415 -18.32 11.43 -2.86
N SER A 416 -18.01 11.98 -1.68
CA SER A 416 -17.75 11.22 -0.46
C SER A 416 -18.94 10.42 0.04
N MET A 417 -20.16 10.95 -0.10
CA MET A 417 -21.37 10.20 0.22
C MET A 417 -21.55 9.01 -0.73
N LYS A 418 -21.19 9.17 -2.02
CA LYS A 418 -21.27 8.07 -2.99
C LYS A 418 -20.24 6.98 -2.69
N PHE A 419 -19.04 7.34 -2.25
CA PHE A 419 -18.03 6.36 -1.80
C PHE A 419 -18.49 5.62 -0.54
N THR A 420 -19.05 6.35 0.43
CA THR A 420 -19.58 5.77 1.66
C THR A 420 -20.72 4.78 1.37
N ALA A 421 -21.67 5.16 0.51
CA ALA A 421 -22.76 4.28 0.10
C ALA A 421 -22.26 3.02 -0.63
N LEU A 422 -21.20 3.12 -1.44
CA LEU A 422 -20.57 1.95 -2.04
C LEU A 422 -19.92 1.05 -0.97
N TRP A 423 -19.27 1.62 0.04
CA TRP A 423 -18.67 0.83 1.12
C TRP A 423 -19.72 0.09 1.94
N GLU A 424 -20.84 0.73 2.25
CA GLU A 424 -21.99 0.10 2.91
C GLU A 424 -22.55 -1.05 2.07
N GLU A 425 -22.78 -0.82 0.77
CA GLU A 425 -23.22 -1.87 -0.16
C GLU A 425 -22.26 -3.06 -0.18
N LEU A 426 -20.95 -2.81 -0.25
CA LEU A 426 -19.94 -3.87 -0.21
C LEU A 426 -19.94 -4.63 1.12
N ASP A 427 -20.17 -3.92 2.23
CA ASP A 427 -20.23 -4.54 3.54
C ASP A 427 -21.44 -5.47 3.68
N ASP A 428 -22.61 -5.03 3.20
CA ASP A 428 -23.87 -5.79 3.19
C ASP A 428 -23.77 -7.02 2.28
N MET A 429 -23.29 -6.85 1.04
CA MET A 429 -23.07 -7.96 0.10
C MET A 429 -22.19 -9.07 0.69
N CYS A 430 -21.19 -8.70 1.49
CA CYS A 430 -20.29 -9.65 2.12
C CYS A 430 -20.86 -10.26 3.42
N ALA A 431 -21.88 -9.65 4.01
CA ALA A 431 -22.57 -10.17 5.19
C ALA A 431 -23.61 -11.24 4.79
N GLU A 432 -24.36 -11.02 3.71
CA GLU A 432 -25.39 -11.95 3.22
C GLU A 432 -24.82 -13.33 2.82
N LEU A 433 -23.60 -13.36 2.28
CA LEU A 433 -22.93 -14.62 1.93
C LEU A 433 -22.60 -15.49 3.14
N LYS A 434 -22.34 -14.91 4.31
CA LYS A 434 -22.17 -15.68 5.56
C LYS A 434 -23.50 -16.29 6.04
N ALA A 435 -24.64 -15.65 5.77
CA ALA A 435 -25.94 -16.19 6.15
C ALA A 435 -26.37 -17.36 5.26
N LEU A 436 -25.98 -17.37 3.99
CA LEU A 436 -26.24 -18.46 3.05
C LEU A 436 -25.33 -19.68 3.26
N GLU A 437 -24.06 -19.48 3.66
CA GLU A 437 -23.15 -20.58 4.03
C GLU A 437 -23.53 -21.24 5.39
N TRP A 438 -24.35 -20.56 6.21
CA TRP A 438 -24.82 -21.03 7.52
C TRP A 438 -26.35 -21.20 7.59
N GLY A 439 -26.98 -21.51 6.44
CA GLY A 439 -28.38 -21.98 6.43
C GLY A 439 -28.54 -23.21 7.33
N PRO A 440 -29.72 -23.42 7.96
CA PRO A 440 -29.88 -24.39 9.02
C PRO A 440 -29.49 -25.78 8.50
N HIS A 441 -28.50 -26.40 9.14
CA HIS A 441 -28.46 -27.86 9.21
C HIS A 441 -29.76 -28.28 9.87
N ILE A 442 -30.76 -28.56 9.04
CA ILE A 442 -31.95 -29.28 9.44
C ILE A 442 -31.44 -30.68 9.74
N ASP A 443 -31.25 -30.97 11.03
CA ASP A 443 -31.11 -32.33 11.51
C ASP A 443 -32.35 -33.12 11.05
N SER A 444 -32.15 -34.02 10.10
CA SER A 444 -33.08 -35.08 9.73
C SER A 444 -32.46 -36.43 10.03
#